data_AF-A0A562HM75-F1
#
_entry.id   AF-A0A562HM75-F1
#
_cell.length_a   1.000
_cell.length_b   1.000
_cell.length_c   1.000
_cell.angle_alpha   90.00
_cell.angle_beta   90.00
_cell.angle_gamma   90.00
#
_symmetry.space_group_name_H-M   'P 1'
#
loop_
_entity.id
_entity.type
_entity.pdbx_description
1 polymer ?
#
loop_
_entity_poly.entity_id
_entity_poly.type
_entity_poly.pdbx_seq_one_letter_code
_entity_poly.pdbx_strand_id
1 'polypeptide(L)'
;MKGKEDKEIGWYYLLPLMFIISILPLIVYLKVMPLTGPSFDFWVGASENYDFFSYYKGMWLLVAASLAIGIVTIRIFQNDQRLIKRDLKPFYAASAVYAAFVLISTLASDYLGVATTGFPDRYEGAYVLIAYIVVFLATTALVSYEGQVRLLVYSLLMGALAISIIGVLQYLGLDPLRSDFGKHLILPEQYINIANELEFSFTKHTIYATLFHYNYVGSYGALVFPLCLSLFILTKDNPFFKSLMGIMSVLVGILVVGSNARSGLVGVTLALCIFLIAINKILKKYWKVFAASLILLLAIALGLNQLSEGYLGKRVSSLFYDVKVVLGIEKVAEPGAEEIPLKGITLEKSRCIVETVTETLSFHYENETLGFFDGNNIPVEYTYDKGSGKITLHNPAFQDYALAVGSFANKLILQLEKGKISLMFALESDRIALVDNKGSEVSLEPVESWGFEGNEKLGSSRGYIWSRSLPLLKNTLFFGYGPDTFAIAFPQHDFYGKLYAYDDMWHLVDKPHNLYLQIAINTGIISLCAFLFLVGLYIYKSFRLYVSNPFDTFLSQAGVGIFAGIVGYLGAGFFNDSVVSVAPVFWCLLGLGVSINHMLQIRKTL
;
A
#
# COMPACT_ATOMS: atom_id res chain seq x y z
N MET A 1 -45.60 -28.83 -14.21
CA MET A 1 -45.77 -27.38 -13.93
C MET A 1 -44.67 -26.61 -14.64
N LYS A 2 -44.92 -26.25 -15.90
CA LYS A 2 -44.22 -25.15 -16.61
C LYS A 2 -44.78 -23.85 -16.03
N GLY A 3 -43.93 -22.86 -15.74
CA GLY A 3 -44.40 -21.51 -15.40
C GLY A 3 -43.78 -20.88 -14.15
N LYS A 4 -42.47 -20.75 -14.11
CA LYS A 4 -41.81 -19.54 -13.61
C LYS A 4 -40.67 -19.27 -14.58
N GLU A 5 -40.91 -18.39 -15.55
CA GLU A 5 -39.83 -17.81 -16.35
C GLU A 5 -38.76 -17.30 -15.38
N ASP A 6 -37.54 -17.82 -15.55
CA ASP A 6 -36.34 -17.36 -14.88
C ASP A 6 -36.15 -15.87 -15.23
N LYS A 7 -36.68 -14.97 -14.40
CA LYS A 7 -36.30 -13.55 -14.50
C LYS A 7 -34.82 -13.46 -14.15
N GLU A 8 -33.96 -13.40 -15.17
CA GLU A 8 -32.58 -12.95 -15.01
C GLU A 8 -32.60 -11.67 -14.18
N ILE A 9 -31.73 -11.62 -13.19
CA ILE A 9 -31.56 -10.45 -12.33
C ILE A 9 -31.21 -9.27 -13.24
N GLY A 10 -32.04 -8.23 -13.21
CA GLY A 10 -31.82 -7.05 -14.03
C GLY A 10 -30.41 -6.46 -13.80
N TRP A 11 -29.77 -6.05 -14.89
CA TRP A 11 -28.40 -5.50 -14.87
C TRP A 11 -28.23 -4.34 -13.87
N TYR A 12 -29.30 -3.58 -13.60
CA TYR A 12 -29.32 -2.44 -12.69
C TYR A 12 -29.01 -2.80 -11.24
N TYR A 13 -29.23 -4.04 -10.81
CA TYR A 13 -28.85 -4.50 -9.47
C TYR A 13 -27.33 -4.57 -9.25
N LEU A 14 -26.54 -4.55 -10.34
CA LEU A 14 -25.08 -4.62 -10.29
C LEU A 14 -24.43 -3.23 -10.39
N LEU A 15 -25.22 -2.15 -10.53
CA LEU A 15 -24.70 -0.78 -10.66
C LEU A 15 -23.68 -0.40 -9.58
N PRO A 16 -23.89 -0.68 -8.28
CA PRO A 16 -22.89 -0.36 -7.26
C PRO A 16 -21.57 -1.12 -7.47
N LEU A 17 -21.64 -2.40 -7.85
CA LEU A 17 -20.45 -3.23 -8.10
C LEU A 17 -19.72 -2.79 -9.37
N MET A 18 -20.46 -2.43 -10.43
CA MET A 18 -19.90 -1.86 -11.66
C MET A 18 -19.17 -0.55 -11.37
N PHE A 19 -19.76 0.34 -10.58
CA PHE A 19 -19.15 1.60 -10.17
C PHE A 19 -17.83 1.36 -9.41
N ILE A 20 -17.82 0.43 -8.45
CA ILE A 20 -16.65 0.11 -7.62
C ILE A 20 -15.45 -0.37 -8.45
N ILE A 21 -15.68 -1.18 -9.48
CA ILE A 21 -14.59 -1.76 -10.29
C ILE A 21 -14.19 -0.91 -11.49
N SER A 22 -14.95 0.15 -11.83
CA SER A 22 -14.71 0.94 -13.03
C SER A 22 -14.46 2.42 -12.76
N ILE A 23 -15.32 3.09 -11.99
CA ILE A 23 -15.27 4.54 -11.77
C ILE A 23 -14.53 4.88 -10.48
N LEU A 24 -14.75 4.12 -9.40
CA LEU A 24 -14.14 4.39 -8.09
C LEU A 24 -12.62 4.54 -8.16
N PRO A 25 -11.84 3.69 -8.87
CA PRO A 25 -10.38 3.85 -8.94
C PRO A 25 -9.93 5.10 -9.73
N LEU A 26 -10.81 5.71 -10.54
CA LEU A 26 -10.53 6.92 -11.31
C LEU A 26 -10.75 8.22 -10.52
N ILE A 27 -11.40 8.16 -9.36
CA ILE A 27 -11.71 9.35 -8.57
C ILE A 27 -10.42 9.95 -8.00
N VAL A 28 -10.18 11.22 -8.35
CA VAL A 28 -9.12 12.07 -7.80
C VAL A 28 -9.77 13.42 -7.53
N TYR A 29 -9.81 13.86 -6.27
CA TYR A 29 -10.42 15.14 -5.89
C TYR A 29 -9.90 15.59 -4.53
N LEU A 30 -9.54 16.87 -4.40
CA LEU A 30 -8.93 17.42 -3.18
C LEU A 30 -9.95 17.49 -2.04
N LYS A 31 -9.57 16.89 -0.91
CA LYS A 31 -10.13 17.12 0.40
C LYS A 31 -9.03 17.68 1.30
N VAL A 32 -9.23 18.90 1.79
CA VAL A 32 -8.45 19.44 2.91
C VAL A 32 -9.07 18.94 4.22
N MET A 33 -8.30 18.19 4.99
CA MET A 33 -8.70 17.59 6.26
C MET A 33 -7.97 18.31 7.40
N PRO A 34 -8.68 18.90 8.37
CA PRO A 34 -8.04 19.38 9.58
C PRO A 34 -7.50 18.17 10.36
N LEU A 35 -6.25 18.26 10.79
CA LEU A 35 -5.61 17.24 11.63
C LEU A 35 -5.74 17.64 13.09
N THR A 36 -6.35 16.75 13.89
CA THR A 36 -6.57 16.97 15.32
C THR A 36 -6.22 15.73 16.12
N GLY A 37 -5.76 15.90 17.36
CA GLY A 37 -5.43 14.81 18.28
C GLY A 37 -4.40 13.85 17.65
N PRO A 38 -4.62 12.52 17.70
CA PRO A 38 -3.63 11.54 17.22
C PRO A 38 -3.18 11.73 15.77
N SER A 39 -4.06 12.21 14.88
CA SER A 39 -3.69 12.46 13.49
C SER A 39 -2.77 13.68 13.33
N PHE A 40 -2.78 14.63 14.26
CA PHE A 40 -1.79 15.71 14.33
C PHE A 40 -0.50 15.19 15.00
N ASP A 41 -0.67 14.52 16.15
CA ASP A 41 0.44 14.07 17.01
C ASP A 41 1.36 13.05 16.33
N PHE A 42 0.84 12.22 15.42
CA PHE A 42 1.61 11.14 14.76
C PHE A 42 1.84 11.35 13.26
N TRP A 43 1.27 12.38 12.63
CA TRP A 43 1.55 12.69 11.21
C TRP A 43 2.79 13.59 11.06
N VAL A 44 2.81 14.48 10.07
CA VAL A 44 3.94 15.37 9.77
C VAL A 44 3.95 16.67 10.60
N GLY A 45 3.09 16.80 11.62
CA GLY A 45 2.99 18.01 12.45
C GLY A 45 2.29 19.20 11.77
N ALA A 46 1.70 18.97 10.58
CA ALA A 46 0.85 19.96 9.91
C ALA A 46 -0.55 19.98 10.53
N SER A 47 -1.18 21.15 10.58
CA SER A 47 -2.57 21.31 11.05
C SER A 47 -3.60 20.84 10.02
N GLU A 48 -3.19 20.66 8.76
CA GLU A 48 -4.05 20.25 7.65
C GLU A 48 -3.37 19.19 6.80
N ASN A 49 -4.16 18.30 6.22
CA ASN A 49 -3.73 17.32 5.22
C ASN A 49 -4.50 17.50 3.91
N TYR A 50 -3.78 17.52 2.79
CA TYR A 50 -4.32 17.74 1.44
C TYR A 50 -4.41 16.39 0.72
N ASP A 51 -5.52 15.67 0.89
CA ASP A 51 -5.71 14.36 0.27
C ASP A 51 -6.45 14.47 -1.07
N PHE A 52 -5.87 13.89 -2.12
CA PHE A 52 -6.49 13.84 -3.45
C PHE A 52 -7.06 12.46 -3.81
N PHE A 53 -6.59 11.39 -3.15
CA PHE A 53 -6.73 10.04 -3.70
C PHE A 53 -7.55 9.10 -2.84
N SER A 54 -7.59 9.28 -1.53
CA SER A 54 -8.09 8.24 -0.62
C SER A 54 -9.44 8.60 -0.01
N TYR A 55 -9.64 9.84 0.44
CA TYR A 55 -10.83 10.27 1.18
C TYR A 55 -12.12 10.09 0.36
N TYR A 56 -12.20 10.71 -0.83
CA TYR A 56 -13.42 10.61 -1.65
C TYR A 56 -13.64 9.22 -2.22
N LYS A 57 -12.57 8.45 -2.48
CA LYS A 57 -12.70 7.04 -2.81
C LYS A 57 -13.29 6.25 -1.64
N GLY A 58 -12.84 6.50 -0.41
CA GLY A 58 -13.41 5.91 0.80
C GLY A 58 -14.90 6.23 0.94
N MET A 59 -15.28 7.50 0.84
CA MET A 59 -16.69 7.93 0.91
C MET A 59 -17.57 7.27 -0.17
N TRP A 60 -17.16 7.33 -1.44
CA TRP A 60 -17.95 6.76 -2.53
C TRP A 60 -18.03 5.24 -2.48
N LEU A 61 -16.99 4.58 -1.95
CA LEU A 61 -17.05 3.17 -1.62
C LEU A 61 -18.12 2.87 -0.58
N LEU A 62 -18.18 3.65 0.52
CA LEU A 62 -19.18 3.48 1.57
C LEU A 62 -20.61 3.63 1.02
N VAL A 63 -20.83 4.64 0.17
CA VAL A 63 -22.11 4.84 -0.52
C VAL A 63 -22.45 3.63 -1.39
N ALA A 64 -21.51 3.19 -2.25
CA ALA A 64 -21.75 2.06 -3.15
C ALA A 64 -21.96 0.73 -2.40
N ALA A 65 -21.19 0.46 -1.34
CA ALA A 65 -21.35 -0.71 -0.50
C ALA A 65 -22.70 -0.70 0.24
N SER A 66 -23.13 0.46 0.75
CA SER A 66 -24.45 0.64 1.38
C SER A 66 -25.60 0.39 0.41
N LEU A 67 -25.48 0.87 -0.83
CA LEU A 67 -26.45 0.56 -1.89
C LEU A 67 -26.46 -0.93 -2.24
N ALA A 68 -25.30 -1.57 -2.34
CA ALA A 68 -25.17 -3.00 -2.64
C ALA A 68 -25.83 -3.87 -1.56
N ILE A 69 -25.59 -3.58 -0.29
CA ILE A 69 -26.23 -4.33 0.82
C ILE A 69 -27.72 -4.03 0.94
N GLY A 70 -28.15 -2.79 0.64
CA GLY A 70 -29.58 -2.45 0.53
C GLY A 70 -30.30 -3.28 -0.53
N ILE A 71 -29.70 -3.41 -1.72
CA ILE A 71 -30.21 -4.26 -2.81
C ILE A 71 -30.30 -5.73 -2.36
N VAL A 72 -29.25 -6.25 -1.72
CA VAL A 72 -29.23 -7.61 -1.16
C VAL A 72 -30.38 -7.80 -0.16
N THR A 73 -30.56 -6.85 0.76
CA THR A 73 -31.57 -6.89 1.81
C THR A 73 -32.99 -6.88 1.24
N ILE A 74 -33.28 -5.97 0.30
CA ILE A 74 -34.58 -5.90 -0.38
C ILE A 74 -34.92 -7.25 -1.03
N ARG A 75 -33.95 -7.90 -1.68
CA ARG A 75 -34.17 -9.17 -2.35
C ARG A 75 -34.33 -10.36 -1.40
N ILE A 76 -33.71 -10.30 -0.22
CA ILE A 76 -34.00 -11.25 0.87
C ILE A 76 -35.49 -11.16 1.25
N PHE A 77 -36.03 -9.95 1.42
CA PHE A 77 -37.46 -9.76 1.71
C PHE A 77 -38.40 -10.17 0.57
N GLN A 78 -37.92 -10.16 -0.67
CA GLN A 78 -38.65 -10.70 -1.83
C GLN A 78 -38.58 -12.24 -1.93
N ASN A 79 -37.98 -12.90 -0.92
CA ASN A 79 -37.86 -14.35 -0.80
C ASN A 79 -37.10 -15.02 -1.96
N ASP A 80 -36.05 -14.37 -2.44
CA ASP A 80 -35.19 -14.90 -3.48
C ASP A 80 -34.29 -16.03 -2.93
N GLN A 81 -34.66 -17.27 -3.22
CA GLN A 81 -33.95 -18.46 -2.74
C GLN A 81 -32.55 -18.64 -3.35
N ARG A 82 -32.18 -17.92 -4.42
CA ARG A 82 -30.86 -18.04 -5.07
C ARG A 82 -29.80 -17.12 -4.47
N LEU A 83 -30.19 -16.27 -3.52
CA LEU A 83 -29.35 -15.19 -3.01
C LEU A 83 -28.30 -15.67 -1.99
N ILE A 84 -28.69 -16.61 -1.11
CA ILE A 84 -27.78 -17.23 -0.13
C ILE A 84 -27.43 -18.64 -0.60
N LYS A 85 -26.21 -18.81 -1.11
CA LYS A 85 -25.71 -20.09 -1.63
C LYS A 85 -25.15 -20.93 -0.49
N ARG A 86 -25.85 -22.01 -0.11
CA ARG A 86 -25.47 -22.87 1.02
C ARG A 86 -24.05 -23.44 0.89
N ASP A 87 -23.62 -23.76 -0.32
CA ASP A 87 -22.28 -24.30 -0.61
C ASP A 87 -21.14 -23.29 -0.39
N LEU A 88 -21.48 -22.01 -0.21
CA LEU A 88 -20.56 -20.93 0.10
C LEU A 88 -20.48 -20.60 1.60
N LYS A 89 -21.15 -21.35 2.48
CA LYS A 89 -21.14 -21.14 3.94
C LYS A 89 -19.74 -20.94 4.53
N PRO A 90 -18.68 -21.69 4.14
CA PRO A 90 -17.34 -21.46 4.69
C PRO A 90 -16.76 -20.08 4.35
N PHE A 91 -17.06 -19.54 3.15
CA PHE A 91 -16.64 -18.19 2.79
C PHE A 91 -17.36 -17.15 3.65
N TYR A 92 -18.67 -17.31 3.86
CA TYR A 92 -19.46 -16.41 4.71
C TYR A 92 -19.01 -16.42 6.16
N ALA A 93 -18.69 -17.61 6.70
CA ALA A 93 -18.17 -17.74 8.06
C ALA A 93 -16.82 -17.03 8.21
N ALA A 94 -15.90 -17.20 7.27
CA ALA A 94 -14.60 -16.55 7.28
C ALA A 94 -14.73 -15.02 7.22
N SER A 95 -15.59 -14.51 6.32
CA SER A 95 -15.89 -13.09 6.22
C SER A 95 -16.53 -12.52 7.49
N ALA A 96 -17.41 -13.28 8.15
CA ALA A 96 -18.04 -12.86 9.39
C ALA A 96 -17.04 -12.79 10.56
N VAL A 97 -16.12 -13.77 10.67
CA VAL A 97 -15.04 -13.73 11.66
C VAL A 97 -14.12 -12.54 11.40
N TYR A 98 -13.72 -12.32 10.14
CA TYR A 98 -12.89 -11.17 9.78
C TYR A 98 -13.58 -9.84 10.15
N ALA A 99 -14.86 -9.67 9.80
CA ALA A 99 -15.64 -8.49 10.16
C ALA A 99 -15.76 -8.30 11.68
N ALA A 100 -16.00 -9.38 12.44
CA ALA A 100 -16.09 -9.32 13.89
C ALA A 100 -14.78 -8.82 14.52
N PHE A 101 -13.63 -9.30 14.06
CA PHE A 101 -12.33 -8.87 14.59
C PHE A 101 -11.92 -7.46 14.17
N VAL A 102 -12.37 -6.98 12.99
CA VAL A 102 -12.29 -5.55 12.65
C VAL A 102 -13.03 -4.71 13.70
N LEU A 103 -14.27 -5.07 14.02
CA LEU A 103 -15.09 -4.33 14.99
C LEU A 103 -14.52 -4.44 16.42
N ILE A 104 -14.12 -5.63 16.86
CA ILE A 104 -13.52 -5.83 18.19
C ILE A 104 -12.24 -5.01 18.33
N SER A 105 -11.35 -5.05 17.34
CA SER A 105 -10.10 -4.26 17.38
C SER A 105 -10.36 -2.76 17.32
N THR A 106 -11.44 -2.33 16.67
CA THR A 106 -11.86 -0.92 16.67
C THR A 106 -12.30 -0.48 18.06
N LEU A 107 -13.17 -1.27 18.70
CA LEU A 107 -13.69 -0.97 20.04
C LEU A 107 -12.62 -1.07 21.13
N ALA A 108 -11.60 -1.92 20.93
CA ALA A 108 -10.48 -2.09 21.85
C ALA A 108 -9.32 -1.11 21.62
N SER A 109 -9.40 -0.25 20.59
CA SER A 109 -8.33 0.69 20.26
C SER A 109 -8.33 1.90 21.19
N ASP A 110 -7.14 2.29 21.66
CA ASP A 110 -6.93 3.57 22.37
C ASP A 110 -7.19 4.79 21.47
N TYR A 111 -7.19 4.58 20.14
CA TYR A 111 -7.33 5.62 19.12
C TYR A 111 -8.61 5.43 18.30
N LEU A 112 -9.76 5.34 18.98
CA LEU A 112 -11.07 5.02 18.38
C LEU A 112 -11.41 5.85 17.13
N GLY A 113 -11.08 7.15 17.12
CA GLY A 113 -11.29 8.02 15.97
C GLY A 113 -10.55 7.53 14.71
N VAL A 114 -9.24 7.34 14.83
CA VAL A 114 -8.39 6.79 13.75
C VAL A 114 -8.82 5.37 13.39
N ALA A 115 -9.10 4.53 14.39
CA ALA A 115 -9.57 3.16 14.18
C ALA A 115 -10.87 3.08 13.37
N THR A 116 -11.73 4.09 13.50
CA THR A 116 -13.03 4.13 12.83
C THR A 116 -12.94 4.69 11.41
N THR A 117 -12.28 5.83 11.23
CA THR A 117 -12.26 6.59 9.95
C THR A 117 -10.98 6.41 9.14
N GLY A 118 -9.92 5.91 9.75
CA GLY A 118 -8.60 5.72 9.18
C GLY A 118 -7.65 6.88 9.41
N PHE A 119 -6.38 6.64 9.11
CA PHE A 119 -5.26 7.58 9.28
C PHE A 119 -5.10 8.45 8.01
N PRO A 120 -4.49 9.66 8.11
CA PRO A 120 -4.26 10.51 6.95
C PRO A 120 -3.65 9.78 5.75
N ASP A 121 -4.04 10.21 4.55
CA ASP A 121 -3.67 9.65 3.25
C ASP A 121 -4.14 8.21 2.94
N ARG A 122 -4.74 7.51 3.91
CA ARG A 122 -5.24 6.14 3.74
C ARG A 122 -6.74 6.04 3.94
N TYR A 123 -7.23 6.58 5.06
CA TYR A 123 -8.64 6.52 5.47
C TYR A 123 -9.21 5.08 5.41
N GLU A 124 -8.38 4.06 5.71
CA GLU A 124 -8.77 2.64 5.69
C GLU A 124 -9.19 2.14 7.09
N GLY A 125 -9.98 2.95 7.79
CA GLY A 125 -10.55 2.60 9.09
C GLY A 125 -11.61 1.50 9.01
N ALA A 126 -12.25 1.19 10.14
CA ALA A 126 -13.26 0.16 10.27
C ALA A 126 -14.36 0.24 9.20
N TYR A 127 -14.86 1.43 8.89
CA TYR A 127 -15.91 1.60 7.89
C TYR A 127 -15.49 1.09 6.50
N VAL A 128 -14.27 1.41 6.08
CA VAL A 128 -13.75 1.00 4.77
C VAL A 128 -13.46 -0.51 4.75
N LEU A 129 -12.89 -1.06 5.82
CA LEU A 129 -12.66 -2.52 5.92
C LEU A 129 -13.97 -3.32 5.90
N ILE A 130 -15.01 -2.85 6.58
CA ILE A 130 -16.34 -3.48 6.52
C ILE A 130 -16.93 -3.36 5.12
N ALA A 131 -16.78 -2.21 4.45
CA ALA A 131 -17.25 -2.03 3.08
C ALA A 131 -16.61 -3.03 2.12
N TYR A 132 -15.31 -3.33 2.26
CA TYR A 132 -14.64 -4.38 1.48
C TYR A 132 -15.31 -5.74 1.62
N ILE A 133 -15.63 -6.14 2.86
CA ILE A 133 -16.31 -7.40 3.16
C ILE A 133 -17.71 -7.39 2.54
N VAL A 134 -18.45 -6.27 2.68
CA VAL A 134 -19.77 -6.09 2.07
C VAL A 134 -19.71 -6.24 0.55
N VAL A 135 -18.71 -5.65 -0.11
CA VAL A 135 -18.53 -5.76 -1.57
C VAL A 135 -18.35 -7.22 -2.00
N PHE A 136 -17.52 -7.97 -1.28
CA PHE A 136 -17.36 -9.41 -1.52
C PHE A 136 -18.68 -10.17 -1.34
N LEU A 137 -19.36 -9.99 -0.20
CA LEU A 137 -20.62 -10.67 0.10
C LEU A 137 -21.71 -10.32 -0.90
N ALA A 138 -21.89 -9.04 -1.20
CA ALA A 138 -22.84 -8.56 -2.20
C ALA A 138 -22.56 -9.13 -3.58
N THR A 139 -21.29 -9.21 -4.00
CA THR A 139 -20.93 -9.82 -5.27
C THR A 139 -21.32 -11.30 -5.31
N THR A 140 -21.03 -12.06 -4.25
CA THR A 140 -21.43 -13.49 -4.19
C THR A 140 -22.94 -13.72 -4.17
N ALA A 141 -23.70 -12.77 -3.60
CA ALA A 141 -25.15 -12.84 -3.53
C ALA A 141 -25.83 -12.43 -4.85
N LEU A 142 -25.35 -11.36 -5.49
CA LEU A 142 -26.01 -10.78 -6.66
C LEU A 142 -25.64 -11.46 -7.98
N VAL A 143 -24.46 -12.10 -8.07
CA VAL A 143 -23.96 -12.73 -9.29
C VAL A 143 -24.29 -14.23 -9.32
N SER A 144 -25.20 -14.62 -10.21
CA SER A 144 -25.66 -16.01 -10.38
C SER A 144 -25.72 -16.49 -11.84
N TYR A 145 -25.52 -15.60 -12.83
CA TYR A 145 -25.59 -15.93 -14.25
C TYR A 145 -24.39 -15.42 -15.04
N GLU A 146 -24.13 -16.02 -16.20
CA GLU A 146 -23.00 -15.66 -17.07
C GLU A 146 -23.09 -14.22 -17.61
N GLY A 147 -24.29 -13.73 -17.93
CA GLY A 147 -24.50 -12.35 -18.38
C GLY A 147 -24.03 -11.31 -17.35
N GLN A 148 -24.23 -11.60 -16.06
CA GLN A 148 -23.78 -10.74 -14.96
C GLN A 148 -22.27 -10.74 -14.81
N VAL A 149 -21.63 -11.90 -15.00
CA VAL A 149 -20.16 -12.00 -15.03
C VAL A 149 -19.60 -11.18 -16.18
N ARG A 150 -20.19 -11.28 -17.38
CA ARG A 150 -19.81 -10.48 -18.54
C ARG A 150 -19.92 -8.98 -18.24
N LEU A 151 -21.03 -8.54 -17.64
CA LEU A 151 -21.24 -7.14 -17.30
C LEU A 151 -20.16 -6.58 -16.36
N LEU A 152 -19.83 -7.32 -15.29
CA LEU A 152 -18.80 -6.90 -14.34
C LEU A 152 -17.39 -6.94 -14.97
N VAL A 153 -17.08 -7.97 -15.75
CA VAL A 153 -15.81 -8.05 -16.49
C VAL A 153 -15.68 -6.88 -17.47
N TYR A 154 -16.72 -6.56 -18.25
CA TYR A 154 -16.68 -5.43 -19.17
C TYR A 154 -16.56 -4.09 -18.44
N SER A 155 -17.24 -3.93 -17.30
CA SER A 155 -17.12 -2.72 -16.48
C SER A 155 -15.68 -2.53 -15.96
N LEU A 156 -15.06 -3.59 -15.43
CA LEU A 156 -13.66 -3.57 -15.02
C LEU A 156 -12.75 -3.20 -16.19
N LEU A 157 -12.94 -3.80 -17.36
CA LEU A 157 -12.11 -3.55 -18.54
C LEU A 157 -12.20 -2.09 -19.00
N MET A 158 -13.38 -1.47 -18.92
CA MET A 158 -13.56 -0.04 -19.22
C MET A 158 -12.80 0.86 -18.23
N GLY A 159 -12.88 0.58 -16.93
CA GLY A 159 -12.09 1.30 -15.92
C GLY A 159 -10.58 1.11 -16.12
N ALA A 160 -10.15 -0.14 -16.34
CA ALA A 160 -8.75 -0.48 -16.61
C ALA A 160 -8.23 0.20 -17.87
N LEU A 161 -9.05 0.36 -18.92
CA LEU A 161 -8.68 1.07 -20.14
C LEU A 161 -8.39 2.55 -19.84
N ALA A 162 -9.29 3.21 -19.12
CA ALA A 162 -9.10 4.61 -18.72
C ALA A 162 -7.83 4.80 -17.87
N ILE A 163 -7.63 3.96 -16.85
CA ILE A 163 -6.41 3.98 -16.01
C ILE A 163 -5.16 3.75 -16.85
N SER A 164 -5.21 2.82 -17.80
CA SER A 164 -4.07 2.51 -18.68
C SER A 164 -3.72 3.67 -19.61
N ILE A 165 -4.73 4.33 -20.19
CA ILE A 165 -4.52 5.51 -21.03
C ILE A 165 -3.88 6.64 -20.21
N ILE A 166 -4.43 6.95 -19.03
CA ILE A 166 -3.86 7.97 -18.12
C ILE A 166 -2.40 7.62 -17.79
N GLY A 167 -2.12 6.36 -17.45
CA GLY A 167 -0.78 5.93 -17.10
C GLY A 167 0.22 6.00 -18.26
N VAL A 168 -0.19 5.64 -19.47
CA VAL A 168 0.67 5.79 -20.67
C VAL A 168 0.99 7.27 -20.90
N LEU A 169 0.00 8.16 -20.80
CA LEU A 169 0.20 9.61 -20.95
C LEU A 169 1.15 10.16 -19.89
N GLN A 170 1.00 9.75 -18.62
CA GLN A 170 1.91 10.10 -17.53
C GLN A 170 3.35 9.66 -17.81
N TYR A 171 3.54 8.42 -18.29
CA TYR A 171 4.87 7.92 -18.61
C TYR A 171 5.56 8.76 -19.70
N LEU A 172 4.80 9.21 -20.69
CA LEU A 172 5.27 10.07 -21.78
C LEU A 172 5.51 11.53 -21.34
N GLY A 173 5.11 11.92 -20.13
CA GLY A 173 5.21 13.29 -19.62
C GLY A 173 4.01 14.18 -19.96
N LEU A 174 2.92 13.60 -20.48
CA LEU A 174 1.66 14.28 -20.81
C LEU A 174 0.60 14.02 -19.72
N ASP A 175 0.97 14.19 -18.44
CA ASP A 175 0.11 13.85 -17.30
C ASP A 175 -1.21 14.64 -17.33
N PRO A 176 -2.37 13.98 -17.54
CA PRO A 176 -3.66 14.67 -17.60
C PRO A 176 -3.99 15.41 -16.31
N LEU A 177 -3.54 14.92 -15.15
CA LEU A 177 -3.80 15.53 -13.85
C LEU A 177 -3.02 16.83 -13.64
N ARG A 178 -1.90 17.01 -14.36
CA ARG A 178 -1.09 18.24 -14.34
C ARG A 178 -1.59 19.31 -15.31
N SER A 179 -2.40 18.93 -16.30
CA SER A 179 -2.96 19.88 -17.27
C SER A 179 -3.92 20.86 -16.58
N ASP A 180 -4.11 22.05 -17.15
CA ASP A 180 -5.06 23.04 -16.61
C ASP A 180 -6.47 22.44 -16.46
N PHE A 181 -6.91 21.70 -17.48
CA PHE A 181 -8.19 20.98 -17.43
C PHE A 181 -8.24 19.97 -16.27
N GLY A 182 -7.16 19.19 -16.08
CA GLY A 182 -7.07 18.22 -14.98
C GLY A 182 -7.11 18.87 -13.61
N LYS A 183 -6.39 19.98 -13.41
CA LYS A 183 -6.39 20.74 -12.16
C LYS A 183 -7.79 21.26 -11.81
N HIS A 184 -8.55 21.74 -12.79
CA HIS A 184 -9.95 22.14 -12.58
C HIS A 184 -10.87 20.98 -12.23
N LEU A 185 -10.56 19.75 -12.66
CA LEU A 185 -11.34 18.57 -12.29
C LEU A 185 -11.04 18.08 -10.87
N ILE A 186 -9.79 18.19 -10.42
CA ILE A 186 -9.35 17.64 -9.12
C ILE A 186 -9.42 18.65 -7.98
N LEU A 187 -9.56 19.96 -8.25
CA LEU A 187 -9.64 21.00 -7.23
C LEU A 187 -11.09 21.51 -7.05
N PRO A 188 -11.55 21.65 -5.78
CA PRO A 188 -12.71 22.47 -5.46
C PRO A 188 -12.51 23.93 -5.87
N GLU A 189 -13.61 24.61 -6.19
CA GLU A 189 -13.60 26.03 -6.63
C GLU A 189 -12.84 26.93 -5.64
N GLN A 190 -13.04 26.72 -4.33
CA GLN A 190 -12.35 27.47 -3.28
C GLN A 190 -10.82 27.29 -3.25
N TYR A 191 -10.29 26.23 -3.87
CA TYR A 191 -8.86 25.92 -3.94
C TYR A 191 -8.29 26.06 -5.36
N ILE A 192 -9.02 26.65 -6.30
CA ILE A 192 -8.51 26.80 -7.67
C ILE A 192 -7.30 27.75 -7.73
N ASN A 193 -7.20 28.68 -6.78
CA ASN A 193 -6.12 29.67 -6.72
C ASN A 193 -4.75 29.01 -6.46
N ILE A 194 -4.71 27.87 -5.77
CA ILE A 194 -3.47 27.11 -5.50
C ILE A 194 -3.11 26.15 -6.64
N ALA A 195 -3.86 26.13 -7.75
CA ALA A 195 -3.62 25.19 -8.85
C ALA A 195 -2.21 25.29 -9.45
N ASN A 196 -1.64 26.49 -9.50
CA ASN A 196 -0.28 26.72 -10.00
C ASN A 196 0.82 26.37 -8.98
N GLU A 197 0.46 26.25 -7.71
CA GLU A 197 1.36 25.92 -6.59
C GLU A 197 1.44 24.41 -6.34
N LEU A 198 0.59 23.60 -6.99
CA LEU A 198 0.60 22.15 -6.84
C LEU A 198 1.91 21.53 -7.32
N GLU A 199 2.66 20.94 -6.39
CA GLU A 199 3.82 20.12 -6.67
C GLU A 199 3.44 18.64 -6.79
N PHE A 200 3.81 18.03 -7.92
CA PHE A 200 3.52 16.62 -8.19
C PHE A 200 4.78 15.78 -7.94
N SER A 201 4.74 14.93 -6.92
CA SER A 201 5.89 14.15 -6.44
C SER A 201 6.46 13.15 -7.45
N PHE A 202 5.65 12.64 -8.39
CA PHE A 202 6.10 11.67 -9.40
C PHE A 202 6.39 12.34 -10.73
N THR A 203 7.65 12.28 -11.20
CA THR A 203 8.08 12.87 -12.46
C THR A 203 7.84 11.95 -13.67
N LYS A 204 8.30 12.39 -14.86
CA LYS A 204 8.26 11.63 -16.10
C LYS A 204 8.84 10.22 -15.91
N HIS A 205 8.30 9.23 -16.64
CA HIS A 205 8.69 7.81 -16.58
C HIS A 205 8.30 7.05 -15.31
N THR A 206 7.41 7.60 -14.46
CA THR A 206 6.79 6.86 -13.35
C THR A 206 5.27 6.95 -13.43
N ILE A 207 4.59 5.80 -13.46
CA ILE A 207 3.13 5.75 -13.55
C ILE A 207 2.53 5.60 -12.14
N TYR A 208 1.74 6.59 -11.72
CA TYR A 208 0.87 6.52 -10.53
C TYR A 208 -0.62 6.48 -10.89
N ALA A 209 -0.96 6.81 -12.14
CA ALA A 209 -2.30 6.93 -12.70
C ALA A 209 -3.23 7.74 -11.77
N THR A 210 -4.39 7.20 -11.45
CA THR A 210 -5.31 7.73 -10.44
C THR A 210 -5.24 6.93 -9.13
N LEU A 211 -4.21 6.08 -8.97
CA LEU A 211 -4.14 5.03 -7.95
C LEU A 211 -3.25 5.40 -6.76
N PHE A 212 -3.09 6.70 -6.48
CA PHE A 212 -2.31 7.28 -5.37
C PHE A 212 -0.79 7.13 -5.48
N HIS A 213 -0.29 5.93 -5.75
CA HIS A 213 1.14 5.63 -5.75
C HIS A 213 1.48 4.51 -6.74
N TYR A 214 2.69 4.54 -7.31
CA TYR A 214 3.11 3.58 -8.33
C TYR A 214 3.09 2.12 -7.86
N ASN A 215 3.35 1.87 -6.56
CA ASN A 215 3.20 0.53 -5.96
C ASN A 215 1.78 -0.04 -6.16
N TYR A 216 0.74 0.79 -5.99
CA TYR A 216 -0.64 0.36 -6.15
C TYR A 216 -1.04 0.19 -7.63
N VAL A 217 -0.42 0.94 -8.55
CA VAL A 217 -0.52 0.66 -10.00
C VAL A 217 0.02 -0.73 -10.30
N GLY A 218 1.17 -1.09 -9.73
CA GLY A 218 1.74 -2.43 -9.82
C GLY A 218 0.78 -3.53 -9.32
N SER A 219 0.19 -3.34 -8.15
CA SER A 219 -0.80 -4.28 -7.57
C SER A 219 -2.09 -4.37 -8.40
N TYR A 220 -2.60 -3.24 -8.92
CA TYR A 220 -3.76 -3.22 -9.82
C TYR A 220 -3.45 -3.96 -11.13
N GLY A 221 -2.26 -3.72 -11.70
CA GLY A 221 -1.77 -4.44 -12.87
C GLY A 221 -1.67 -5.95 -12.64
N ALA A 222 -1.13 -6.38 -11.48
CA ALA A 222 -1.05 -7.79 -11.10
C ALA A 222 -2.44 -8.46 -11.00
N LEU A 223 -3.48 -7.70 -10.66
CA LEU A 223 -4.85 -8.17 -10.57
C LEU A 223 -5.54 -8.28 -11.95
N VAL A 224 -5.36 -7.28 -12.82
CA VAL A 224 -6.10 -7.15 -14.09
C VAL A 224 -5.38 -7.80 -15.28
N PHE A 225 -4.05 -7.75 -15.32
CA PHE A 225 -3.26 -8.27 -16.43
C PHE A 225 -3.54 -9.75 -16.74
N PRO A 226 -3.60 -10.68 -15.76
CA PRO A 226 -3.86 -12.08 -16.03
C PRO A 226 -5.27 -12.34 -16.59
N LEU A 227 -6.24 -11.50 -16.24
CA LEU A 227 -7.59 -11.56 -16.81
C LEU A 227 -7.59 -11.17 -18.29
N CYS A 228 -6.97 -10.02 -18.64
CA CYS A 228 -6.84 -9.60 -20.04
C CYS A 228 -6.11 -10.67 -20.87
N LEU A 229 -5.01 -11.19 -20.34
CA LEU A 229 -4.20 -12.21 -21.02
C LEU A 229 -4.97 -13.52 -21.20
N SER A 230 -5.70 -13.96 -20.17
CA SER A 230 -6.55 -15.15 -20.24
C SER A 230 -7.60 -15.02 -21.33
N LEU A 231 -8.33 -13.90 -21.36
CA LEU A 231 -9.36 -13.65 -22.37
C LEU A 231 -8.76 -13.51 -23.77
N PHE A 232 -7.58 -12.91 -23.91
CA PHE A 232 -6.86 -12.85 -25.18
C PHE A 232 -6.49 -14.25 -25.70
N ILE A 233 -5.90 -15.10 -24.85
CA ILE A 233 -5.41 -16.41 -25.29
C ILE A 233 -6.57 -17.38 -25.55
N LEU A 234 -7.55 -17.41 -24.65
CA LEU A 234 -8.55 -18.48 -24.61
C LEU A 234 -9.82 -18.19 -25.42
N THR A 235 -10.11 -16.93 -25.75
CA THR A 235 -11.26 -16.60 -26.61
C THR A 235 -11.06 -17.18 -28.01
N LYS A 236 -12.07 -17.92 -28.50
CA LYS A 236 -12.10 -18.56 -29.82
C LYS A 236 -13.11 -17.90 -30.77
N ASP A 237 -14.34 -17.70 -30.29
CA ASP A 237 -15.50 -17.45 -31.16
C ASP A 237 -15.76 -15.97 -31.46
N ASN A 238 -14.95 -15.06 -30.90
CA ASN A 238 -15.07 -13.62 -31.13
C ASN A 238 -13.70 -12.99 -31.39
N PRO A 239 -13.25 -12.88 -32.66
CA PRO A 239 -11.93 -12.37 -33.00
C PRO A 239 -11.78 -10.88 -32.66
N PHE A 240 -12.84 -10.09 -32.75
CA PHE A 240 -12.80 -8.67 -32.39
C PHE A 240 -12.53 -8.50 -30.88
N PHE A 241 -13.33 -9.18 -30.04
CA PHE A 241 -13.15 -9.14 -28.59
C PHE A 241 -11.77 -9.69 -28.19
N LYS A 242 -11.31 -10.75 -28.85
CA LYS A 242 -9.97 -11.30 -28.65
C LYS A 242 -8.89 -10.26 -28.92
N SER A 243 -8.92 -9.59 -30.07
CA SER A 243 -7.95 -8.53 -30.41
C SER A 243 -7.98 -7.38 -29.41
N LEU A 244 -9.16 -6.95 -28.97
CA LEU A 244 -9.31 -5.93 -27.93
C LEU A 244 -8.64 -6.37 -26.62
N MET A 245 -8.78 -7.64 -26.21
CA MET A 245 -8.11 -8.17 -25.02
C MET A 245 -6.59 -8.28 -25.18
N GLY A 246 -6.10 -8.49 -26.41
CA GLY A 246 -4.68 -8.38 -26.74
C GLY A 246 -4.15 -6.97 -26.52
N ILE A 247 -4.85 -5.95 -27.04
CA ILE A 247 -4.51 -4.53 -26.82
C ILE A 247 -4.56 -4.18 -25.33
N MET A 248 -5.60 -4.61 -24.62
CA MET A 248 -5.71 -4.41 -23.17
C MET A 248 -4.57 -5.07 -22.40
N SER A 249 -4.14 -6.27 -22.79
CA SER A 249 -2.99 -6.95 -22.17
C SER A 249 -1.71 -6.16 -22.35
N VAL A 250 -1.51 -5.55 -23.53
CA VAL A 250 -0.37 -4.66 -23.80
C VAL A 250 -0.44 -3.40 -22.94
N LEU A 251 -1.60 -2.73 -22.90
CA LEU A 251 -1.78 -1.50 -22.12
C LEU A 251 -1.57 -1.71 -20.62
N VAL A 252 -2.15 -2.77 -20.05
CA VAL A 252 -1.94 -3.11 -18.64
C VAL A 252 -0.50 -3.62 -18.40
N GLY A 253 0.11 -4.30 -19.38
CA GLY A 253 1.53 -4.65 -19.33
C GLY A 253 2.44 -3.42 -19.24
N ILE A 254 2.13 -2.36 -19.99
CA ILE A 254 2.82 -1.07 -19.90
C ILE A 254 2.62 -0.45 -18.51
N LEU A 255 1.41 -0.49 -17.94
CA LEU A 255 1.19 0.00 -16.57
C LEU A 255 2.08 -0.72 -15.55
N VAL A 256 2.14 -2.06 -15.61
CA VAL A 256 2.95 -2.87 -14.68
C VAL A 256 4.42 -2.47 -14.79
N VAL A 257 4.98 -2.46 -16.00
CA VAL A 257 6.40 -2.17 -16.20
C VAL A 257 6.69 -0.69 -15.90
N GLY A 258 5.92 0.23 -16.47
CA GLY A 258 6.10 1.69 -16.33
C GLY A 258 5.80 2.24 -14.93
N SER A 259 5.14 1.49 -14.06
CA SER A 259 5.01 1.84 -12.64
C SER A 259 6.35 1.76 -11.89
N ASN A 260 7.34 1.02 -12.40
CA ASN A 260 8.60 0.75 -11.68
C ASN A 260 8.41 0.08 -10.30
N ALA A 261 7.22 -0.49 -10.04
CA ALA A 261 6.86 -1.12 -8.79
C ALA A 261 7.40 -2.54 -8.69
N ARG A 262 8.27 -2.78 -7.71
CA ARG A 262 8.84 -4.10 -7.40
C ARG A 262 7.75 -5.13 -7.07
N SER A 263 6.79 -4.73 -6.22
CA SER A 263 5.64 -5.55 -5.82
C SER A 263 4.78 -5.99 -7.01
N GLY A 264 4.56 -5.10 -7.98
CA GLY A 264 3.79 -5.38 -9.20
C GLY A 264 4.44 -6.44 -10.08
N LEU A 265 5.77 -6.34 -10.30
CA LEU A 265 6.52 -7.32 -11.09
C LEU A 265 6.50 -8.72 -10.47
N VAL A 266 6.69 -8.80 -9.14
CA VAL A 266 6.59 -10.07 -8.40
C VAL A 266 5.17 -10.65 -8.50
N GLY A 267 4.15 -9.81 -8.31
CA GLY A 267 2.74 -10.21 -8.41
C GLY A 267 2.38 -10.75 -9.79
N VAL A 268 2.74 -10.06 -10.87
CA VAL A 268 2.49 -10.51 -12.25
C VAL A 268 3.24 -11.81 -12.55
N THR A 269 4.48 -11.95 -12.09
CA THR A 269 5.26 -13.18 -12.28
C THR A 269 4.56 -14.37 -11.62
N LEU A 270 4.13 -14.21 -10.36
CA LEU A 270 3.40 -15.25 -9.64
C LEU A 270 2.07 -15.59 -10.32
N ALA A 271 1.33 -14.58 -10.78
CA ALA A 271 0.08 -14.76 -11.51
C ALA A 271 0.29 -15.53 -12.84
N LEU A 272 1.34 -15.20 -13.59
CA LEU A 272 1.70 -15.90 -14.82
C LEU A 272 2.08 -17.36 -14.55
N CYS A 273 2.85 -17.65 -13.50
CA CYS A 273 3.17 -19.01 -13.09
C CYS A 273 1.90 -19.82 -12.80
N ILE A 274 0.99 -19.28 -11.98
CA ILE A 274 -0.28 -19.95 -11.67
C ILE A 274 -1.17 -20.10 -12.90
N PHE A 275 -1.24 -19.08 -13.75
CA PHE A 275 -2.00 -19.14 -15.00
C PHE A 275 -1.48 -20.27 -15.91
N LEU A 276 -0.16 -20.36 -16.12
CA LEU A 276 0.48 -21.42 -16.90
C LEU A 276 0.20 -22.82 -16.33
N ILE A 277 0.30 -22.97 -15.01
CA ILE A 277 -0.02 -24.24 -14.33
C ILE A 277 -1.50 -24.58 -14.53
N ALA A 278 -2.40 -23.60 -14.42
CA ALA A 278 -3.83 -23.82 -14.61
C ALA A 278 -4.17 -24.25 -16.05
N ILE A 279 -3.51 -23.68 -17.05
CA ILE A 279 -3.76 -24.01 -18.48
C ILE A 279 -2.88 -25.15 -19.03
N ASN A 280 -2.16 -25.89 -18.17
CA ASN A 280 -1.15 -26.88 -18.58
C ASN A 280 -1.60 -27.82 -19.71
N LYS A 281 -2.87 -28.28 -19.68
CA LYS A 281 -3.41 -29.25 -20.65
C LYS A 281 -3.55 -28.69 -22.06
N ILE A 282 -3.77 -27.38 -22.17
CA ILE A 282 -3.92 -26.68 -23.44
C ILE A 282 -2.68 -25.85 -23.80
N LEU A 283 -1.63 -25.87 -22.97
CA LEU A 283 -0.43 -25.08 -23.18
C LEU A 283 0.25 -25.41 -24.52
N LYS A 284 0.35 -26.71 -24.87
CA LYS A 284 0.88 -27.16 -26.17
C LYS A 284 0.07 -26.65 -27.38
N LYS A 285 -1.20 -26.30 -27.19
CA LYS A 285 -2.03 -25.72 -28.25
C LYS A 285 -1.74 -24.23 -28.45
N TYR A 286 -1.44 -23.51 -27.36
CA TYR A 286 -1.31 -22.05 -27.37
C TYR A 286 0.11 -21.52 -27.12
N TRP A 287 1.13 -22.38 -27.04
CA TRP A 287 2.50 -21.99 -26.68
C TRP A 287 3.10 -20.92 -27.60
N LYS A 288 2.74 -20.90 -28.90
CA LYS A 288 3.21 -19.87 -29.84
C LYS A 288 2.66 -18.49 -29.50
N VAL A 289 1.37 -18.40 -29.15
CA VAL A 289 0.72 -17.15 -28.72
C VAL A 289 1.32 -16.68 -27.40
N PHE A 290 1.58 -17.63 -26.48
CA PHE A 290 2.23 -17.32 -25.22
C PHE A 290 3.66 -16.78 -25.42
N ALA A 291 4.48 -17.47 -26.22
CA ALA A 291 5.83 -17.03 -26.56
C ALA A 291 5.82 -15.66 -27.23
N ALA A 292 4.92 -15.43 -28.20
CA ALA A 292 4.76 -14.12 -28.84
C ALA A 292 4.36 -13.02 -27.84
N SER A 293 3.47 -13.31 -26.89
CA SER A 293 3.05 -12.37 -25.85
C SER A 293 4.22 -12.02 -24.91
N LEU A 294 5.04 -13.02 -24.54
CA LEU A 294 6.22 -12.80 -23.70
C LEU A 294 7.30 -11.98 -24.43
N ILE A 295 7.54 -12.27 -25.71
CA ILE A 295 8.45 -11.48 -26.56
C ILE A 295 7.96 -10.04 -26.68
N LEU A 296 6.66 -9.83 -26.85
CA LEU A 296 6.07 -8.49 -26.93
C LEU A 296 6.24 -7.73 -25.61
N LEU A 297 5.99 -8.36 -24.46
CA LEU A 297 6.23 -7.75 -23.15
C LEU A 297 7.70 -7.40 -22.93
N LEU A 298 8.61 -8.27 -23.38
CA LEU A 298 10.05 -8.02 -23.32
C LEU A 298 10.43 -6.83 -24.22
N ALA A 299 9.91 -6.78 -25.44
CA ALA A 299 10.14 -5.66 -26.36
C ALA A 299 9.60 -4.34 -25.80
N ILE A 300 8.41 -4.35 -25.19
CA ILE A 300 7.85 -3.20 -24.47
C ILE A 300 8.75 -2.78 -23.32
N ALA A 301 9.20 -3.73 -22.49
CA ALA A 301 10.08 -3.43 -21.36
C ALA A 301 11.41 -2.83 -21.82
N LEU A 302 12.01 -3.34 -22.90
CA LEU A 302 13.22 -2.79 -23.50
C LEU A 302 12.99 -1.38 -24.07
N GLY A 303 11.86 -1.16 -24.77
CA GLY A 303 11.48 0.15 -25.29
C GLY A 303 11.26 1.19 -24.20
N LEU A 304 10.52 0.82 -23.14
CA LEU A 304 10.31 1.67 -21.96
C LEU A 304 11.64 1.95 -21.25
N ASN A 305 12.53 0.95 -21.13
CA ASN A 305 13.85 1.12 -20.50
C ASN A 305 14.70 2.13 -21.27
N GLN A 306 14.69 2.06 -22.60
CA GLN A 306 15.37 3.04 -23.46
C GLN A 306 14.80 4.45 -23.28
N LEU A 307 13.47 4.58 -23.19
CA LEU A 307 12.81 5.87 -22.94
C LEU A 307 13.16 6.43 -21.54
N SER A 308 13.34 5.56 -20.55
CA SER A 308 13.70 5.94 -19.17
C SER A 308 15.20 6.06 -18.90
N GLU A 309 16.05 6.08 -19.94
CA GLU A 309 17.51 6.17 -19.81
C GLU A 309 18.12 5.09 -18.89
N GLY A 310 17.58 3.87 -18.95
CA GLY A 310 18.07 2.72 -18.18
C GLY A 310 17.55 2.59 -16.75
N TYR A 311 16.64 3.48 -16.31
CA TYR A 311 16.07 3.45 -14.96
C TYR A 311 15.40 2.10 -14.63
N LEU A 312 14.61 1.55 -15.55
CA LEU A 312 13.96 0.25 -15.40
C LEU A 312 14.97 -0.88 -15.16
N GLY A 313 16.07 -0.89 -15.92
CA GLY A 313 17.15 -1.88 -15.76
C GLY A 313 17.79 -1.84 -14.37
N LYS A 314 18.03 -0.64 -13.82
CA LYS A 314 18.53 -0.48 -12.44
C LYS A 314 17.54 -1.04 -11.41
N ARG A 315 16.24 -0.79 -11.58
CA ARG A 315 15.19 -1.32 -10.69
C ARG A 315 15.13 -2.84 -10.72
N VAL A 316 15.18 -3.45 -11.91
CA VAL A 316 15.21 -4.91 -12.07
C VAL A 316 16.49 -5.51 -11.49
N SER A 317 17.65 -4.89 -11.68
CA SER A 317 18.91 -5.35 -11.09
C SER A 317 18.85 -5.37 -9.56
N SER A 318 18.33 -4.30 -8.95
CA SER A 318 18.16 -4.24 -7.48
C SER A 318 17.19 -5.32 -6.94
N LEU A 319 16.15 -5.67 -7.71
CA LEU A 319 15.25 -6.78 -7.37
C LEU A 319 15.97 -8.13 -7.38
N PHE A 320 16.79 -8.39 -8.39
CA PHE A 320 17.57 -9.63 -8.46
C PHE A 320 18.57 -9.74 -7.30
N TYR A 321 19.18 -8.62 -6.90
CA TYR A 321 20.03 -8.56 -5.72
C TYR A 321 19.24 -8.93 -4.44
N ASP A 322 18.11 -8.28 -4.19
CA ASP A 322 17.23 -8.59 -3.05
C ASP A 322 16.86 -10.10 -3.02
N VAL A 323 16.52 -10.69 -4.18
CA VAL A 323 16.19 -12.13 -4.28
C VAL A 323 17.38 -13.02 -3.92
N LYS A 324 18.60 -12.69 -4.36
CA LYS A 324 19.80 -13.46 -4.01
C LYS A 324 20.10 -13.39 -2.52
N VAL A 325 19.91 -12.23 -1.89
CA VAL A 325 20.05 -12.06 -0.45
C VAL A 325 19.05 -12.93 0.30
N VAL A 326 17.77 -12.88 -0.08
CA VAL A 326 16.71 -13.70 0.54
C VAL A 326 16.98 -15.21 0.39
N LEU A 327 17.56 -15.63 -0.74
CA LEU A 327 17.92 -17.03 -0.99
C LEU A 327 19.25 -17.45 -0.33
N GLY A 328 19.95 -16.54 0.36
CA GLY A 328 21.25 -16.81 0.98
C GLY A 328 22.39 -17.01 -0.01
N ILE A 329 22.19 -16.63 -1.27
CA ILE A 329 23.20 -16.71 -2.34
C ILE A 329 24.22 -15.57 -2.21
N GLU A 330 23.76 -14.42 -1.71
CA GLU A 330 24.56 -13.21 -1.54
C GLU A 330 24.41 -12.72 -0.10
N LYS A 331 25.50 -12.33 0.55
CA LYS A 331 25.47 -11.75 1.90
C LYS A 331 25.47 -10.24 1.78
N VAL A 332 24.63 -9.57 2.57
CA VAL A 332 24.72 -8.13 2.75
C VAL A 332 26.03 -7.86 3.50
N ALA A 333 26.81 -6.90 3.00
CA ALA A 333 28.03 -6.48 3.68
C ALA A 333 27.64 -5.86 5.03
N GLU A 334 28.41 -6.14 6.08
CA GLU A 334 28.20 -5.45 7.35
C GLU A 334 28.28 -3.94 7.15
N PRO A 335 27.39 -3.16 7.79
CA PRO A 335 27.40 -1.72 7.67
C PRO A 335 28.78 -1.18 8.01
N GLY A 336 29.40 -0.44 7.09
CA GLY A 336 30.63 0.28 7.40
C GLY A 336 30.36 1.36 8.45
N ALA A 337 31.40 1.79 9.17
CA ALA A 337 31.25 2.85 10.17
C ALA A 337 30.67 4.16 9.58
N GLU A 338 30.86 4.41 8.28
CA GLU A 338 30.26 5.55 7.57
C GLU A 338 28.73 5.43 7.35
N GLU A 339 28.15 4.22 7.43
CA GLU A 339 26.71 4.01 7.22
C GLU A 339 25.86 4.31 8.47
N ILE A 340 26.45 4.33 9.67
CA ILE A 340 25.77 4.65 10.93
C ILE A 340 26.59 5.74 11.65
N PRO A 341 26.40 7.02 11.29
CA PRO A 341 27.29 8.10 11.75
C PRO A 341 27.11 8.44 13.24
N LEU A 342 25.97 8.10 13.84
CA LEU A 342 25.63 8.34 15.26
C LEU A 342 25.78 7.03 16.06
N LYS A 343 26.68 7.02 17.05
CA LYS A 343 26.93 5.86 17.94
C LYS A 343 26.06 5.86 19.19
N GLY A 344 25.83 7.03 19.79
CA GLY A 344 25.20 7.12 21.11
C GLY A 344 24.74 8.52 21.47
N ILE A 345 23.68 8.60 22.27
CA ILE A 345 23.22 9.81 22.94
C ILE A 345 23.01 9.46 24.41
N THR A 346 23.65 10.20 25.31
CA THR A 346 23.51 10.04 26.75
C THR A 346 22.99 11.35 27.34
N LEU A 347 21.85 11.28 28.04
CA LEU A 347 21.24 12.42 28.73
C LEU A 347 21.41 12.25 30.25
N GLU A 348 22.07 13.20 30.89
CA GLU A 348 22.39 13.23 32.32
C GLU A 348 21.93 14.56 32.94
N LYS A 349 20.64 14.68 33.29
CA LYS A 349 20.05 15.94 33.81
C LYS A 349 20.47 17.14 32.94
N SER A 350 21.35 18.00 33.43
CA SER A 350 21.87 19.20 32.76
C SER A 350 22.97 18.95 31.74
N ARG A 351 23.36 17.70 31.47
CA ARG A 351 24.41 17.33 30.52
C ARG A 351 23.86 16.41 29.43
N CYS A 352 24.30 16.64 28.20
CA CYS A 352 24.11 15.72 27.08
C CYS A 352 25.46 15.34 26.48
N ILE A 353 25.59 14.11 26.01
CA ILE A 353 26.74 13.58 25.29
C ILE A 353 26.23 12.99 23.98
N VAL A 354 26.78 13.45 22.86
CA VAL A 354 26.50 12.95 21.52
C VAL A 354 27.77 12.31 20.98
N GLU A 355 27.73 11.00 20.76
CA GLU A 355 28.84 10.21 20.27
C GLU A 355 28.63 9.90 18.79
N THR A 356 29.58 10.34 17.96
CA THR A 356 29.63 9.98 16.54
C THR A 356 30.75 8.97 16.29
N VAL A 357 30.89 8.53 15.05
CA VAL A 357 31.97 7.63 14.65
C VAL A 357 33.35 8.25 14.85
N THR A 358 33.46 9.56 14.63
CA THR A 358 34.72 10.31 14.55
C THR A 358 35.05 11.07 15.84
N GLU A 359 34.05 11.61 16.53
CA GLU A 359 34.25 12.37 17.76
C GLU A 359 33.02 12.36 18.69
N THR A 360 33.22 12.83 19.92
CA THR A 360 32.18 13.00 20.93
C THR A 360 32.05 14.47 21.28
N LEU A 361 30.83 15.00 21.20
CA LEU A 361 30.47 16.35 21.63
C LEU A 361 29.60 16.25 22.87
N SER A 362 29.98 16.93 23.95
CA SER A 362 29.16 17.07 25.14
C SER A 362 28.78 18.53 25.36
N PHE A 363 27.56 18.78 25.81
CA PHE A 363 27.11 20.11 26.21
C PHE A 363 26.36 20.08 27.53
N HIS A 364 26.51 21.16 28.29
CA HIS A 364 25.88 21.35 29.59
C HIS A 364 25.02 22.60 29.57
N TYR A 365 23.83 22.52 30.14
CA TYR A 365 22.93 23.66 30.31
C TYR A 365 22.53 23.78 31.78
N GLU A 366 23.05 24.80 32.45
CA GLU A 366 22.78 25.09 33.86
C GLU A 366 22.80 26.60 34.08
N ASN A 367 21.90 27.13 34.91
CA ASN A 367 21.79 28.57 35.20
C ASN A 367 21.75 29.44 33.92
N GLU A 368 20.94 29.03 32.94
CA GLU A 368 20.79 29.69 31.64
C GLU A 368 22.09 29.79 30.81
N THR A 369 23.13 29.05 31.19
CA THR A 369 24.44 29.05 30.53
C THR A 369 24.66 27.73 29.82
N LEU A 370 24.99 27.80 28.53
CA LEU A 370 25.32 26.64 27.69
C LEU A 370 26.84 26.52 27.54
N GLY A 371 27.43 25.38 27.88
CA GLY A 371 28.86 25.09 27.71
C GLY A 371 29.08 23.85 26.84
N PHE A 372 30.15 23.82 26.05
CA PHE A 372 30.52 22.71 25.17
C PHE A 372 31.86 22.09 25.55
N PHE A 373 31.98 20.77 25.41
CA PHE A 373 33.12 19.97 25.80
C PHE A 373 33.39 18.86 24.78
N ASP A 374 34.65 18.46 24.63
CA ASP A 374 35.02 17.30 23.82
C ASP A 374 34.88 15.96 24.59
N GLY A 375 35.21 14.85 23.93
CA GLY A 375 35.17 13.51 24.54
C GLY A 375 36.11 13.29 25.72
N ASN A 376 37.10 14.16 25.93
CA ASN A 376 37.99 14.14 27.10
C ASN A 376 37.55 15.13 28.19
N ASN A 377 36.35 15.70 28.05
CA ASN A 377 35.77 16.70 28.95
C ASN A 377 36.55 18.03 28.97
N ILE A 378 37.27 18.34 27.87
CA ILE A 378 37.99 19.61 27.71
C ILE A 378 37.02 20.65 27.15
N PRO A 379 36.90 21.86 27.75
CA PRO A 379 36.04 22.92 27.24
C PRO A 379 36.38 23.30 25.78
N VAL A 380 35.34 23.45 24.97
CA VAL A 380 35.44 23.88 23.56
C VAL A 380 35.06 25.35 23.48
N GLU A 381 35.99 26.20 23.03
CA GLU A 381 35.68 27.62 22.78
C GLU A 381 34.60 27.74 21.70
N TYR A 382 33.66 28.67 21.87
CA TYR A 382 32.59 28.90 20.91
C TYR A 382 32.21 30.37 20.83
N THR A 383 31.64 30.76 19.70
CA THR A 383 30.99 32.06 19.50
C THR A 383 29.49 31.89 19.36
N TYR A 384 28.72 32.81 19.95
CA TYR A 384 27.27 32.84 19.87
C TYR A 384 26.80 34.13 19.20
N ASP A 385 26.11 34.00 18.07
CA ASP A 385 25.45 35.10 17.38
C ASP A 385 24.02 35.26 17.91
N LYS A 386 23.79 36.32 18.69
CA LYS A 386 22.47 36.63 19.26
C LYS A 386 21.39 36.91 18.21
N GLY A 387 21.76 37.36 17.01
CA GLY A 387 20.80 37.71 15.96
C GLY A 387 20.25 36.48 15.23
N SER A 388 21.10 35.49 14.98
CA SER A 388 20.72 34.25 14.27
C SER A 388 20.50 33.06 15.20
N GLY A 389 20.89 33.15 16.47
CA GLY A 389 20.92 32.02 17.40
C GLY A 389 22.05 31.03 17.13
N LYS A 390 22.90 31.27 16.13
CA LYS A 390 23.95 30.35 15.68
C LYS A 390 25.08 30.25 16.70
N ILE A 391 25.54 29.02 16.93
CA ILE A 391 26.73 28.69 17.72
C ILE A 391 27.80 28.15 16.79
N THR A 392 29.03 28.69 16.88
CA THR A 392 30.19 28.21 16.11
C THR A 392 31.25 27.72 17.07
N LEU A 393 31.60 26.43 17.00
CA LEU A 393 32.64 25.82 17.83
C LEU A 393 34.02 26.06 17.21
N HIS A 394 34.99 26.54 17.99
CA HIS A 394 36.36 26.83 17.58
C HIS A 394 37.30 25.64 17.83
N ASN A 395 36.94 24.49 17.27
CA ASN A 395 37.78 23.29 17.31
C ASN A 395 37.67 22.56 15.96
N PRO A 396 38.82 22.22 15.32
CA PRO A 396 38.83 21.51 14.04
C PRO A 396 37.97 20.24 13.99
N ALA A 397 37.85 19.52 15.10
CA ALA A 397 37.04 18.29 15.19
C ALA A 397 35.53 18.54 15.05
N PHE A 398 35.05 19.77 15.27
CA PHE A 398 33.63 20.13 15.23
C PHE A 398 33.27 21.10 14.11
N GLN A 399 34.12 21.26 13.08
CA GLN A 399 33.86 22.21 11.98
C GLN A 399 32.61 21.86 11.15
N ASP A 400 32.25 20.58 11.11
CA ASP A 400 31.08 20.09 10.37
C ASP A 400 29.76 20.19 11.17
N TYR A 401 29.80 20.71 12.39
CA TYR A 401 28.61 20.91 13.22
C TYR A 401 27.96 22.26 12.91
N ALA A 402 26.66 22.22 12.61
CA ALA A 402 25.80 23.40 12.65
C ALA A 402 24.97 23.36 13.93
N LEU A 403 25.23 24.33 14.81
CA LEU A 403 24.53 24.47 16.09
C LEU A 403 23.73 25.77 16.10
N ALA A 404 22.49 25.71 16.60
CA ALA A 404 21.64 26.89 16.78
C ALA A 404 20.78 26.75 18.02
N VAL A 405 20.58 27.87 18.73
CA VAL A 405 19.66 27.95 19.87
C VAL A 405 18.52 28.91 19.51
N GLY A 406 17.29 28.45 19.68
CA GLY A 406 16.09 29.22 19.38
C GLY A 406 14.90 28.82 20.25
N SER A 407 13.79 29.52 20.09
CA SER A 407 12.52 29.13 20.74
C SER A 407 11.67 28.34 19.75
N PHE A 408 11.21 27.17 20.16
CA PHE A 408 10.30 26.33 19.39
C PHE A 408 9.30 25.66 20.35
N ALA A 409 8.01 25.67 20.00
CA ALA A 409 6.94 25.16 20.86
C ALA A 409 6.98 25.71 22.31
N ASN A 410 7.32 26.99 22.48
CA ASN A 410 7.54 27.67 23.78
C ASN A 410 8.66 27.08 24.67
N LYS A 411 9.56 26.27 24.09
CA LYS A 411 10.76 25.73 24.76
C LYS A 411 12.02 26.36 24.15
N LEU A 412 13.08 26.48 24.94
CA LEU A 412 14.41 26.81 24.42
C LEU A 412 15.01 25.54 23.83
N ILE A 413 15.31 25.52 22.53
CA ILE A 413 15.82 24.36 21.82
C ILE A 413 17.25 24.62 21.36
N LEU A 414 18.15 23.66 21.60
CA LEU A 414 19.42 23.52 20.89
C LEU A 414 19.24 22.56 19.73
N GLN A 415 19.38 23.05 18.50
CA GLN A 415 19.46 22.26 17.28
C GLN A 415 20.92 21.91 17.00
N LEU A 416 21.17 20.64 16.71
CA LEU A 416 22.48 20.09 16.36
C LEU A 416 22.37 19.34 15.04
N GLU A 417 23.10 19.80 14.04
CA GLU A 417 23.20 19.14 12.73
C GLU A 417 24.65 18.79 12.39
N LYS A 418 24.85 17.57 11.88
CA LYS A 418 26.12 17.10 11.32
C LYS A 418 25.84 16.08 10.21
N GLY A 419 25.99 16.49 8.95
CA GLY A 419 25.68 15.65 7.80
C GLY A 419 24.21 15.21 7.82
N LYS A 420 23.95 13.91 8.03
CA LYS A 420 22.60 13.31 8.13
C LYS A 420 22.03 13.31 9.56
N ILE A 421 22.84 13.66 10.57
CA ILE A 421 22.40 13.74 11.96
C ILE A 421 21.71 15.09 12.15
N SER A 422 20.48 15.09 12.65
CA SER A 422 19.70 16.27 13.02
C SER A 422 19.00 16.00 14.35
N LEU A 423 19.43 16.68 15.41
CA LEU A 423 18.94 16.46 16.78
C LEU A 423 18.42 17.78 17.35
N MET A 424 17.35 17.72 18.13
CA MET A 424 16.79 18.87 18.84
C MET A 424 16.72 18.55 20.33
N PHE A 425 17.29 19.43 21.14
CA PHE A 425 17.32 19.27 22.60
C PHE A 425 16.58 20.42 23.27
N ALA A 426 15.54 20.10 24.03
CA ALA A 426 14.92 21.06 24.93
C ALA A 426 15.85 21.32 26.11
N LEU A 427 16.19 22.59 26.30
CA LEU A 427 17.02 23.09 27.39
C LEU A 427 16.09 23.63 28.50
N GLU A 428 15.89 22.83 29.55
CA GLU A 428 15.10 23.19 30.72
C GLU A 428 16.03 23.56 31.89
N SER A 429 15.50 24.24 32.92
CA SER A 429 16.31 24.74 34.04
C SER A 429 17.07 23.66 34.82
N ASP A 430 16.55 22.43 34.83
CA ASP A 430 17.06 21.30 35.61
C ASP A 430 17.37 20.05 34.76
N ARG A 431 17.08 20.07 33.45
CA ARG A 431 17.33 18.93 32.56
C ARG A 431 17.43 19.31 31.08
N ILE A 432 18.03 18.41 30.31
CA ILE A 432 18.06 18.40 28.85
C ILE A 432 17.25 17.20 28.37
N ALA A 433 16.32 17.43 27.44
CA ALA A 433 15.50 16.37 26.84
C ALA A 433 15.67 16.36 25.32
N LEU A 434 15.80 15.18 24.72
CA LEU A 434 15.71 15.03 23.27
C LEU A 434 14.25 15.19 22.84
N VAL A 435 14.00 16.03 21.83
CA VAL A 435 12.65 16.27 21.30
C VAL A 435 12.56 16.02 19.80
N ASP A 436 11.37 15.66 19.34
CA ASP A 436 11.06 15.50 17.92
C ASP A 436 10.75 16.83 17.24
N ASN A 437 10.39 16.78 15.95
CA ASN A 437 9.99 17.94 15.14
C ASN A 437 8.67 18.60 15.57
N LYS A 438 8.04 18.12 16.66
CA LYS A 438 6.84 18.69 17.27
C LYS A 438 7.12 19.21 18.68
N GLY A 439 8.34 19.04 19.20
CA GLY A 439 8.73 19.45 20.55
C GLY A 439 8.32 18.45 21.64
N SER A 440 7.90 17.24 21.24
CA SER A 440 7.56 16.13 22.14
C SER A 440 8.84 15.39 22.53
N GLU A 441 8.93 14.97 23.79
CA GLU A 441 10.09 14.20 24.27
C GLU A 441 10.18 12.84 23.59
N VAL A 442 11.39 12.45 23.19
CA VAL A 442 11.68 11.19 22.50
C VAL A 442 12.37 10.22 23.46
N SER A 443 11.86 9.00 23.55
CA SER A 443 12.49 7.95 24.33
C SER A 443 13.82 7.50 23.72
N LEU A 444 14.84 7.35 24.55
CA LEU A 444 16.13 6.73 24.20
C LEU A 444 16.15 5.22 24.48
N GLU A 445 15.02 4.63 24.89
CA GLU A 445 14.94 3.20 25.14
C GLU A 445 15.19 2.41 23.85
N PRO A 446 15.97 1.31 23.91
CA PRO A 446 16.19 0.46 22.75
C PRO A 446 14.88 -0.10 22.20
N VAL A 447 14.71 -0.01 20.88
CA VAL A 447 13.53 -0.55 20.22
C VAL A 447 13.69 -2.04 20.01
N GLU A 448 12.70 -2.81 20.45
CA GLU A 448 12.68 -4.25 20.18
C GLU A 448 12.63 -4.51 18.67
N SER A 449 13.50 -5.40 18.19
CA SER A 449 13.53 -5.85 16.80
C SER A 449 13.69 -7.36 16.71
N TRP A 450 13.10 -7.98 15.70
CA TRP A 450 13.24 -9.41 15.46
C TRP A 450 13.33 -9.74 13.96
N GLY A 451 14.36 -10.49 13.58
CA GLY A 451 14.66 -10.83 12.19
C GLY A 451 15.26 -9.66 11.39
N PHE A 452 15.80 -9.96 10.21
CA PHE A 452 16.41 -8.98 9.29
C PHE A 452 17.64 -8.23 9.82
N GLU A 453 18.29 -8.72 10.87
CA GLU A 453 19.56 -8.17 11.36
C GLU A 453 20.60 -8.15 10.22
N GLY A 454 21.19 -6.98 9.98
CA GLY A 454 22.13 -6.75 8.87
C GLY A 454 21.49 -6.74 7.49
N ASN A 455 20.16 -6.84 7.38
CA ASN A 455 19.39 -6.86 6.14
C ASN A 455 18.26 -5.82 6.17
N GLU A 456 18.38 -4.76 6.96
CA GLU A 456 17.31 -3.80 7.20
C GLU A 456 16.97 -2.99 5.93
N LYS A 457 17.96 -2.74 5.05
CA LYS A 457 17.78 -2.08 3.75
C LYS A 457 17.07 -2.97 2.69
N LEU A 458 16.87 -4.26 2.96
CA LEU A 458 16.27 -5.21 2.02
C LEU A 458 14.90 -4.73 1.53
N GLY A 459 14.68 -4.83 0.21
CA GLY A 459 13.37 -4.55 -0.38
C GLY A 459 12.96 -3.08 -0.24
N SER A 460 13.92 -2.15 -0.35
CA SER A 460 13.73 -0.71 -0.08
C SER A 460 13.31 -0.46 1.38
N SER A 461 14.17 -0.90 2.30
CA SER A 461 14.04 -0.70 3.74
C SER A 461 12.84 -1.40 4.39
N ARG A 462 12.26 -2.39 3.70
CA ARG A 462 11.18 -3.22 4.27
C ARG A 462 11.70 -4.15 5.36
N GLY A 463 12.96 -4.59 5.29
CA GLY A 463 13.60 -5.36 6.36
C GLY A 463 13.58 -4.61 7.70
N TYR A 464 13.92 -3.32 7.67
CA TYR A 464 13.83 -2.41 8.82
C TYR A 464 12.40 -2.39 9.39
N ILE A 465 11.42 -2.01 8.56
CA ILE A 465 10.03 -1.89 8.98
C ILE A 465 9.52 -3.21 9.57
N TRP A 466 9.79 -4.33 8.92
CA TRP A 466 9.31 -5.64 9.35
C TRP A 466 9.97 -6.09 10.65
N SER A 467 11.27 -5.85 10.82
CA SER A 467 11.98 -6.21 12.05
C SER A 467 11.40 -5.53 13.30
N ARG A 468 10.90 -4.29 13.17
CA ARG A 468 10.24 -3.54 14.26
C ARG A 468 8.72 -3.80 14.33
N SER A 469 8.12 -4.26 13.24
CA SER A 469 6.69 -4.63 13.19
C SER A 469 6.40 -6.00 13.79
N LEU A 470 7.31 -6.97 13.64
CA LEU A 470 7.13 -8.33 14.13
C LEU A 470 6.98 -8.43 15.66
N PRO A 471 7.76 -7.69 16.48
CA PRO A 471 7.54 -7.63 17.93
C PRO A 471 6.15 -7.16 18.35
N LEU A 472 5.52 -6.26 17.58
CA LEU A 472 4.16 -5.77 17.87
C LEU A 472 3.12 -6.90 17.88
N LEU A 473 3.37 -7.99 17.16
CA LEU A 473 2.45 -9.14 17.07
C LEU A 473 2.24 -9.86 18.41
N LYS A 474 3.15 -9.69 19.38
CA LYS A 474 2.99 -10.25 20.72
C LYS A 474 1.72 -9.75 21.41
N ASN A 475 1.33 -8.51 21.10
CA ASN A 475 0.17 -7.85 21.70
C ASN A 475 -1.11 -7.98 20.85
N THR A 476 -1.02 -8.58 19.65
CA THR A 476 -2.14 -8.64 18.70
C THR A 476 -2.65 -10.04 18.39
N LEU A 477 -2.40 -11.00 19.29
CA LEU A 477 -2.84 -12.39 19.09
C LEU A 477 -4.36 -12.50 18.87
N PHE A 478 -5.15 -11.80 19.68
CA PHE A 478 -6.61 -11.80 19.59
C PHE A 478 -7.10 -10.63 18.74
N PHE A 479 -7.03 -9.41 19.26
CA PHE A 479 -7.41 -8.18 18.57
C PHE A 479 -6.17 -7.30 18.36
N GLY A 480 -6.20 -6.47 17.32
CA GLY A 480 -5.11 -5.55 16.98
C GLY A 480 -5.24 -4.19 17.65
N TYR A 481 -4.31 -3.29 17.30
CA TYR A 481 -4.30 -1.90 17.80
C TYR A 481 -5.44 -1.03 17.24
N GLY A 482 -6.27 -1.55 16.33
CA GLY A 482 -7.32 -0.82 15.62
C GLY A 482 -7.02 -0.71 14.11
N PRO A 483 -8.05 -0.67 13.25
CA PRO A 483 -7.86 -0.43 11.81
C PRO A 483 -7.07 0.86 11.55
N ASP A 484 -6.04 0.76 10.70
CA ASP A 484 -5.22 1.90 10.26
C ASP A 484 -4.43 2.64 11.36
N THR A 485 -4.23 2.04 12.54
CA THR A 485 -3.46 2.66 13.65
C THR A 485 -1.97 2.28 13.63
N PHE A 486 -1.49 1.58 12.59
CA PHE A 486 -0.10 1.14 12.49
C PHE A 486 0.93 2.25 12.71
N ALA A 487 0.76 3.44 12.09
CA ALA A 487 1.70 4.56 12.22
C ALA A 487 1.87 5.02 13.69
N ILE A 488 0.84 4.81 14.51
CA ILE A 488 0.81 5.15 15.93
C ILE A 488 1.44 4.03 16.77
N ALA A 489 1.13 2.77 16.44
CA ALA A 489 1.65 1.60 17.14
C ALA A 489 3.13 1.31 16.83
N PHE A 490 3.62 1.73 15.66
CA PHE A 490 5.01 1.55 15.26
C PHE A 490 5.95 2.40 16.15
N PRO A 491 7.09 1.87 16.60
CA PRO A 491 8.02 2.60 17.46
C PRO A 491 8.76 3.71 16.70
N GLN A 492 8.13 4.87 16.54
CA GLN A 492 8.68 6.01 15.79
C GLN A 492 9.95 6.63 16.43
N HIS A 493 10.27 6.26 17.67
CA HIS A 493 11.46 6.73 18.39
C HIS A 493 12.75 5.99 18.01
N ASP A 494 12.70 5.00 17.10
CA ASP A 494 13.90 4.32 16.59
C ASP A 494 14.68 5.18 15.58
N PHE A 495 15.17 6.34 16.01
CA PHE A 495 15.87 7.29 15.14
C PHE A 495 17.21 6.73 14.64
N TYR A 496 17.87 5.82 15.39
CA TYR A 496 19.05 5.10 14.92
C TYR A 496 18.73 4.19 13.73
N GLY A 497 17.72 3.34 13.88
CA GLY A 497 17.31 2.42 12.82
C GLY A 497 16.80 3.16 11.59
N LYS A 498 16.05 4.25 11.77
CA LYS A 498 15.59 5.10 10.66
C LYS A 498 16.72 5.82 9.93
N LEU A 499 17.71 6.34 10.67
CA LEU A 499 18.89 6.95 10.06
C LEU A 499 19.61 5.95 9.15
N TYR A 500 19.80 4.71 9.62
CA TYR A 500 20.40 3.64 8.82
C TYR A 500 19.55 3.25 7.60
N ALA A 501 18.23 3.15 7.79
CA ALA A 501 17.30 2.64 6.77
C ALA A 501 16.93 3.67 5.69
N TYR A 502 16.88 4.97 6.02
CA TYR A 502 16.33 6.02 5.17
C TYR A 502 17.26 7.20 4.93
N ASP A 503 18.41 7.25 5.59
CA ASP A 503 19.24 8.46 5.67
C ASP A 503 18.50 9.67 6.28
N ASP A 504 17.42 9.40 7.01
CA ASP A 504 16.56 10.37 7.68
C ASP A 504 16.10 9.77 9.01
N MET A 505 16.58 10.34 10.10
CA MET A 505 16.29 9.84 11.45
C MET A 505 14.88 10.19 11.95
N TRP A 506 14.22 11.18 11.32
CA TRP A 506 12.87 11.61 11.65
C TRP A 506 11.83 11.09 10.66
N HIS A 507 12.22 10.16 9.78
CA HIS A 507 11.32 9.52 8.83
C HIS A 507 10.07 8.95 9.55
N LEU A 508 8.89 9.25 9.01
CA LEU A 508 7.64 8.70 9.52
C LEU A 508 7.36 7.36 8.85
N VAL A 509 7.34 6.28 9.62
CA VAL A 509 6.94 4.96 9.11
C VAL A 509 5.43 4.82 9.29
N ASP A 510 4.67 5.12 8.23
CA ASP A 510 3.20 5.20 8.25
C ASP A 510 2.51 3.85 7.97
N LYS A 511 3.21 2.87 7.40
CA LYS A 511 2.67 1.56 7.02
C LYS A 511 3.73 0.45 7.00
N PRO A 512 3.32 -0.83 7.15
CA PRO A 512 4.26 -1.95 7.14
C PRO A 512 4.71 -2.37 5.73
N HIS A 513 4.10 -1.83 4.66
CA HIS A 513 4.29 -2.27 3.28
C HIS A 513 4.14 -3.79 3.07
N ASN A 514 3.23 -4.38 3.84
CA ASN A 514 2.89 -5.80 3.81
C ASN A 514 1.46 -5.97 4.30
N LEU A 515 0.58 -6.42 3.40
CA LEU A 515 -0.85 -6.61 3.67
C LEU A 515 -1.10 -7.52 4.89
N TYR A 516 -0.30 -8.57 5.04
CA TYR A 516 -0.48 -9.57 6.09
C TYR A 516 -0.09 -9.04 7.46
N LEU A 517 1.07 -8.38 7.55
CA LEU A 517 1.48 -7.68 8.78
C LEU A 517 0.50 -6.57 9.13
N GLN A 518 0.01 -5.82 8.14
CA GLN A 518 -1.00 -4.78 8.36
C GLN A 518 -2.26 -5.37 9.00
N ILE A 519 -2.79 -6.48 8.46
CA ILE A 519 -3.99 -7.13 9.03
C ILE A 519 -3.72 -7.62 10.46
N ALA A 520 -2.57 -8.28 10.69
CA ALA A 520 -2.22 -8.85 11.98
C ALA A 520 -2.01 -7.79 13.08
N ILE A 521 -1.41 -6.65 12.73
CA ILE A 521 -1.15 -5.56 13.68
C ILE A 521 -2.43 -4.75 13.94
N ASN A 522 -3.17 -4.38 12.89
CA ASN A 522 -4.34 -3.52 13.03
C ASN A 522 -5.57 -4.26 13.57
N THR A 523 -5.78 -5.52 13.15
CA THR A 523 -7.02 -6.26 13.46
C THR A 523 -6.80 -7.61 14.15
N GLY A 524 -5.55 -7.99 14.38
CA GLY A 524 -5.17 -9.18 15.14
C GLY A 524 -4.85 -10.42 14.29
N ILE A 525 -4.14 -11.37 14.87
CA ILE A 525 -3.72 -12.61 14.20
C ILE A 525 -4.92 -13.48 13.82
N ILE A 526 -5.98 -13.53 14.63
CA ILE A 526 -7.21 -14.27 14.28
C ILE A 526 -7.88 -13.69 13.04
N SER A 527 -7.88 -12.36 12.92
CA SER A 527 -8.35 -11.65 11.73
C SER A 527 -7.53 -12.03 10.48
N LEU A 528 -6.21 -12.07 10.60
CA LEU A 528 -5.32 -12.56 9.54
C LEU A 528 -5.64 -14.02 9.17
N CYS A 529 -5.82 -14.91 10.14
CA CYS A 529 -6.16 -16.31 9.88
C CYS A 529 -7.51 -16.44 9.15
N ALA A 530 -8.51 -15.63 9.50
CA ALA A 530 -9.80 -15.61 8.81
C ALA A 530 -9.67 -15.15 7.36
N PHE A 531 -8.88 -14.09 7.12
CA PHE A 531 -8.56 -13.61 5.77
C PHE A 531 -7.80 -14.68 4.95
N LEU A 532 -6.75 -15.29 5.53
CA LEU A 532 -5.96 -16.33 4.88
C LEU A 532 -6.79 -17.58 4.57
N PHE A 533 -7.70 -17.97 5.46
CA PHE A 533 -8.64 -19.07 5.19
C PHE A 533 -9.60 -18.73 4.05
N LEU A 534 -10.15 -17.51 4.01
CA LEU A 534 -11.03 -17.05 2.95
C LEU A 534 -10.35 -17.15 1.57
N VAL A 535 -9.16 -16.56 1.44
CA VAL A 535 -8.43 -16.56 0.16
C VAL A 535 -7.83 -17.93 -0.16
N GLY A 536 -7.34 -18.66 0.83
CA GLY A 536 -6.78 -20.00 0.69
C GLY A 536 -7.82 -21.01 0.21
N LEU A 537 -9.05 -20.94 0.74
CA LEU A 537 -10.16 -21.77 0.28
C LEU A 537 -10.54 -21.45 -1.18
N TYR A 538 -10.56 -20.17 -1.56
CA TYR A 538 -10.79 -19.78 -2.94
C TYR A 538 -9.69 -20.30 -3.87
N ILE A 539 -8.42 -20.13 -3.50
CA ILE A 539 -7.26 -20.61 -4.26
C ILE A 539 -7.33 -22.13 -4.44
N TYR A 540 -7.58 -22.88 -3.36
CA TYR A 540 -7.69 -24.34 -3.41
C TYR A 540 -8.81 -24.81 -4.35
N LYS A 541 -10.02 -24.24 -4.21
CA LYS A 541 -11.16 -24.59 -5.07
C LYS A 541 -10.90 -24.23 -6.53
N SER A 542 -10.32 -23.05 -6.79
CA SER A 542 -9.97 -22.60 -8.13
C SER A 542 -8.90 -23.47 -8.78
N PHE A 543 -7.83 -23.79 -8.04
CA PHE A 543 -6.74 -24.62 -8.54
C PHE A 543 -7.25 -26.00 -9.02
N ARG A 544 -8.03 -26.69 -8.18
CA ARG A 544 -8.64 -27.98 -8.56
C ARG A 544 -9.58 -27.86 -9.75
N LEU A 545 -10.34 -26.76 -9.83
CA LEU A 545 -11.30 -26.53 -10.89
C LEU A 545 -10.62 -26.28 -12.25
N TYR A 546 -9.59 -25.43 -12.29
CA TYR A 546 -9.01 -24.92 -13.54
C TYR A 546 -7.92 -25.82 -14.11
N VAL A 547 -7.11 -26.49 -13.29
CA VAL A 547 -6.07 -27.45 -13.77
C VAL A 547 -6.65 -28.58 -14.63
N SER A 548 -7.94 -28.88 -14.46
CA SER A 548 -8.66 -29.91 -15.21
C SER A 548 -9.64 -29.37 -16.26
N ASN A 549 -9.74 -28.04 -16.43
CA ASN A 549 -10.78 -27.41 -17.26
C ASN A 549 -10.38 -27.35 -18.75
N PRO A 550 -11.32 -27.56 -19.69
CA PRO A 550 -11.03 -27.41 -21.12
C PRO A 550 -11.11 -25.96 -21.64
N PHE A 551 -11.65 -25.03 -20.83
CA PHE A 551 -11.78 -23.60 -21.10
C PHE A 551 -12.67 -23.23 -22.31
N ASP A 552 -13.75 -23.98 -22.53
CA ASP A 552 -14.67 -23.77 -23.66
C ASP A 552 -15.75 -22.71 -23.40
N THR A 553 -15.92 -22.27 -22.15
CA THR A 553 -16.93 -21.25 -21.79
C THR A 553 -16.27 -19.96 -21.35
N PHE A 554 -16.95 -18.82 -21.58
CA PHE A 554 -16.49 -17.52 -21.08
C PHE A 554 -16.28 -17.54 -19.56
N LEU A 555 -17.16 -18.19 -18.80
CA LEU A 555 -17.01 -18.36 -17.34
C LEU A 555 -15.66 -18.99 -16.98
N SER A 556 -15.27 -20.09 -17.62
CA SER A 556 -13.99 -20.74 -17.35
C SER A 556 -12.78 -19.87 -17.74
N GLN A 557 -12.90 -19.07 -18.80
CA GLN A 557 -11.83 -18.20 -19.30
C GLN A 557 -11.63 -16.97 -18.42
N ALA A 558 -12.72 -16.28 -18.07
CA ALA A 558 -12.69 -15.18 -17.11
C ALA A 558 -12.27 -15.68 -15.72
N GLY A 559 -12.81 -16.83 -15.29
CA GLY A 559 -12.57 -17.42 -13.98
C GLY A 559 -11.09 -17.75 -13.71
N VAL A 560 -10.39 -18.35 -14.68
CA VAL A 560 -8.95 -18.64 -14.52
C VAL A 560 -8.09 -17.37 -14.54
N GLY A 561 -8.50 -16.36 -15.31
CA GLY A 561 -7.85 -15.05 -15.32
C GLY A 561 -8.01 -14.31 -13.99
N ILE A 562 -9.21 -14.29 -13.43
CA ILE A 562 -9.49 -13.76 -12.08
C ILE A 562 -8.70 -14.54 -11.03
N PHE A 563 -8.69 -15.87 -11.10
CA PHE A 563 -7.93 -16.71 -10.17
C PHE A 563 -6.44 -16.35 -10.18
N ALA A 564 -5.82 -16.27 -11.35
CA ALA A 564 -4.43 -15.85 -11.49
C ALA A 564 -4.20 -14.42 -10.98
N GLY A 565 -5.12 -13.49 -11.26
CA GLY A 565 -5.08 -12.11 -10.77
C GLY A 565 -5.14 -12.01 -9.25
N ILE A 566 -6.01 -12.77 -8.59
CA ILE A 566 -6.11 -12.83 -7.13
C ILE A 566 -4.80 -13.34 -6.52
N VAL A 567 -4.20 -14.39 -7.08
CA VAL A 567 -2.88 -14.86 -6.63
C VAL A 567 -1.83 -13.78 -6.85
N GLY A 568 -1.84 -13.09 -7.99
CA GLY A 568 -0.91 -11.99 -8.27
C GLY A 568 -1.00 -10.84 -7.28
N TYR A 569 -2.22 -10.40 -6.95
CA TYR A 569 -2.46 -9.35 -5.96
C TYR A 569 -1.98 -9.78 -4.57
N LEU A 570 -2.27 -11.02 -4.14
CA LEU A 570 -1.80 -11.56 -2.86
C LEU A 570 -0.28 -11.70 -2.82
N GLY A 571 0.36 -12.07 -3.94
CA GLY A 571 1.81 -12.09 -4.09
C GLY A 571 2.42 -10.69 -3.97
N ALA A 572 1.83 -9.70 -4.63
CA ALA A 572 2.23 -8.30 -4.48
C ALA A 572 2.03 -7.79 -3.05
N GLY A 573 1.03 -8.30 -2.33
CA GLY A 573 0.71 -7.97 -0.94
C GLY A 573 1.78 -8.36 0.08
N PHE A 574 2.77 -9.18 -0.27
CA PHE A 574 3.95 -9.37 0.60
C PHE A 574 4.84 -8.13 0.66
N PHE A 575 4.79 -7.27 -0.37
CA PHE A 575 5.63 -6.07 -0.50
C PHE A 575 4.80 -4.80 -0.67
N ASN A 576 3.48 -4.89 -0.49
CA ASN A 576 2.57 -3.78 -0.58
C ASN A 576 1.42 -3.94 0.43
N ASP A 577 0.87 -2.82 0.82
CA ASP A 577 -0.25 -2.68 1.74
C ASP A 577 -1.60 -2.54 0.99
N SER A 578 -2.70 -2.58 1.75
CA SER A 578 -4.03 -2.26 1.21
C SER A 578 -4.13 -0.75 0.93
N VAL A 579 -4.93 -0.41 -0.09
CA VAL A 579 -5.41 0.96 -0.30
C VAL A 579 -6.77 0.94 -0.99
N VAL A 580 -7.60 1.91 -0.67
CA VAL A 580 -8.94 2.09 -1.25
C VAL A 580 -8.95 2.26 -2.77
N SER A 581 -7.82 2.66 -3.37
CA SER A 581 -7.70 2.77 -4.83
C SER A 581 -7.74 1.40 -5.54
N VAL A 582 -7.41 0.29 -4.86
CA VAL A 582 -7.26 -1.04 -5.50
C VAL A 582 -8.02 -2.13 -4.75
N ALA A 583 -8.03 -2.11 -3.42
CA ALA A 583 -8.66 -3.14 -2.60
C ALA A 583 -10.15 -3.40 -2.94
N PRO A 584 -11.02 -2.40 -3.19
CA PRO A 584 -12.41 -2.65 -3.60
C PRO A 584 -12.52 -3.55 -4.84
N VAL A 585 -11.61 -3.37 -5.81
CA VAL A 585 -11.56 -4.16 -7.04
C VAL A 585 -11.18 -5.60 -6.72
N PHE A 586 -10.17 -5.79 -5.85
CA PHE A 586 -9.79 -7.11 -5.35
C PHE A 586 -10.96 -7.84 -4.67
N TRP A 587 -11.67 -7.19 -3.74
CA TRP A 587 -12.77 -7.81 -3.01
C TRP A 587 -13.97 -8.14 -3.91
N CYS A 588 -14.28 -7.28 -4.89
CA CYS A 588 -15.28 -7.57 -5.91
C CYS A 588 -14.87 -8.76 -6.79
N LEU A 589 -13.61 -8.81 -7.25
CA LEU A 589 -13.12 -9.91 -8.08
C LEU A 589 -13.00 -11.23 -7.32
N LEU A 590 -12.67 -11.20 -6.03
CA LEU A 590 -12.70 -12.39 -5.18
C LEU A 590 -14.12 -12.95 -5.10
N GLY A 591 -15.13 -12.09 -4.90
CA GLY A 591 -16.54 -12.49 -4.87
C GLY A 591 -17.05 -13.00 -6.22
N LEU A 592 -16.60 -12.35 -7.30
CA LEU A 592 -16.90 -12.77 -8.67
C LEU A 592 -16.28 -14.14 -8.98
N GLY A 593 -15.02 -14.35 -8.61
CA GLY A 593 -14.31 -15.62 -8.75
C GLY A 593 -14.99 -16.76 -7.99
N VAL A 594 -15.38 -16.53 -6.73
CA VAL A 594 -16.16 -17.49 -5.94
C VAL A 594 -17.48 -17.84 -6.64
N SER A 595 -18.17 -16.85 -7.19
CA SER A 595 -19.44 -17.04 -7.91
C SER A 595 -19.27 -17.83 -9.20
N ILE A 596 -18.21 -17.56 -9.98
CA ILE A 596 -17.86 -18.32 -11.18
C ILE A 596 -17.56 -19.78 -10.83
N ASN A 597 -16.75 -20.03 -9.80
CA ASN A 597 -16.44 -21.38 -9.37
C ASN A 597 -17.71 -22.17 -8.99
N HIS A 598 -18.62 -21.54 -8.26
CA HIS A 598 -19.91 -22.12 -7.91
C HIS A 598 -20.76 -22.47 -9.14
N MET A 599 -20.90 -21.54 -10.10
CA MET A 599 -21.62 -21.77 -11.35
C MET A 599 -21.02 -22.94 -12.16
N LEU A 600 -19.70 -23.00 -12.27
CA LEU A 600 -19.00 -24.06 -13.00
C LEU A 600 -19.11 -25.43 -12.31
N GLN A 601 -19.21 -25.47 -10.98
CA GLN A 601 -19.42 -26.70 -10.23
C GLN A 601 -20.84 -27.25 -10.42
N ILE A 602 -21.86 -26.39 -10.34
CA ILE A 602 -23.26 -26.80 -10.56
C ILE A 602 -23.45 -27.33 -11.99
N ARG A 603 -22.85 -26.67 -13.00
CA ARG A 603 -22.91 -27.14 -14.41
C ARG A 603 -22.21 -28.48 -14.65
N LYS A 604 -21.36 -28.97 -13.74
CA LYS A 604 -20.73 -30.30 -13.84
C LYS A 604 -21.55 -31.40 -13.19
N THR A 605 -22.43 -31.05 -12.25
CA THR A 605 -23.30 -31.98 -11.52
C THR A 605 -24.68 -32.17 -12.18
N LEU A 606 -25.03 -31.25 -13.09
CA LEU A 606 -26.16 -31.37 -14.02
C LEU A 606 -25.66 -32.00 -15.33
#